data_AF-A0A0G0B6R3-F1
#
_entry.id   AF-A0A0G0B6R3-F1
#
_cell.length_a   1.000
_cell.length_b   1.000
_cell.length_c   1.000
_cell.angle_alpha   90.00
_cell.angle_beta   90.00
_cell.angle_gamma   90.00
#
_symmetry.space_group_name_H-M   'P 1'
#
loop_
_entity.id
_entity.type
_entity.pdbx_description
1 polymer ?
#
loop_
_entity_poly.entity_id
_entity_poly.type
_entity_poly.pdbx_seq_one_letter_code
_entity_poly.pdbx_strand_id
1 'polypeptide(L)'
;MRFVQANIFLYFFLLVLGMSGFFFAVIWSQTMGFYIFISFAAIGGFGVALYIYRTKKHRKELVCPIGSDCNAVINSRYSKFLGVSLEYWGMFYYALIFLSYIILIFVPHLVPKIFLSGLIMFTSGAFLFSLYLLFAQAFILKQWCIWCLLSATLSIVIFIISLANIDFAITVLTEITVAIKAVHSFGFALGIGGATSVLFLFFRFLRDLDINKDELQTLKGISELMWLGLAFIFVSQFIDFIGNADILARSAPFLAQTIALFIVAISSAVLMIIFAPFLIAIPFSELSRNEKTIDNHYSSFKSLRKPLFLTGAIAFSSWYFAFIMNYLEEYSLIVLLLAYSAILAIAVATAFFWEKRISNKVAK
;
A
#
# COMPACT_ATOMS: atom_id res chain seq x y z
N MET A 1 9.03 18.71 -15.55
CA MET A 1 8.25 17.86 -14.62
C MET A 1 7.20 17.02 -15.38
N ARG A 2 7.63 16.08 -16.24
CA ARG A 2 6.72 15.25 -17.07
C ARG A 2 7.08 13.75 -17.00
N PHE A 3 7.67 13.31 -15.88
CA PHE A 3 8.18 11.95 -15.70
C PHE A 3 7.37 11.09 -14.72
N VAL A 4 6.54 11.70 -13.86
CA VAL A 4 5.62 10.96 -12.99
C VAL A 4 4.21 11.14 -13.55
N GLN A 5 3.60 10.06 -14.04
CA GLN A 5 2.24 10.10 -14.55
C GLN A 5 1.25 10.34 -13.41
N ALA A 6 0.28 11.24 -13.61
CA ALA A 6 -0.79 11.52 -12.63
C ALA A 6 -1.54 10.25 -12.16
N ASN A 7 -1.55 9.22 -13.00
CA ASN A 7 -2.17 7.93 -12.74
C ASN A 7 -1.49 7.17 -11.58
N ILE A 8 -0.18 7.33 -11.39
CA ILE A 8 0.57 6.72 -10.28
C ILE A 8 0.20 7.37 -8.95
N PHE A 9 0.02 8.71 -8.94
CA PHE A 9 -0.47 9.43 -7.77
C PHE A 9 -1.89 9.01 -7.39
N LEU A 10 -2.78 8.82 -8.37
CA LEU A 10 -4.15 8.35 -8.14
C LEU A 10 -4.17 6.93 -7.57
N TYR A 11 -3.36 6.02 -8.11
CA TYR A 11 -3.23 4.65 -7.60
C TYR A 11 -2.81 4.66 -6.13
N PHE A 12 -1.78 5.44 -5.81
CA PHE A 12 -1.26 5.55 -4.45
C PHE A 12 -2.25 6.24 -3.51
N PHE A 13 -2.94 7.29 -3.95
CA PHE A 13 -4.02 7.92 -3.19
C PHE A 13 -5.11 6.90 -2.82
N LEU A 14 -5.53 6.05 -3.76
CA LEU A 14 -6.55 5.03 -3.53
C LEU A 14 -6.06 3.91 -2.62
N LEU A 15 -4.79 3.52 -2.71
CA LEU A 15 -4.15 2.55 -1.82
C LEU A 15 -4.05 3.12 -0.39
N VAL A 16 -3.61 4.37 -0.24
CA VAL A 16 -3.56 5.07 1.05
C VAL A 16 -4.96 5.28 1.61
N LEU A 17 -5.97 5.55 0.77
CA LEU A 17 -7.35 5.70 1.21
C LEU A 17 -7.91 4.37 1.73
N GLY A 18 -7.62 3.25 1.04
CA GLY A 18 -7.94 1.91 1.52
C GLY A 18 -7.22 1.53 2.81
N MET A 19 -5.91 1.81 2.91
CA MET A 19 -5.15 1.62 4.14
C MET A 19 -5.71 2.52 5.26
N SER A 20 -5.98 3.80 5.02
CA SER A 20 -6.47 4.74 6.04
C SER A 20 -7.79 4.30 6.69
N GLY A 21 -8.64 3.58 5.96
CA GLY A 21 -9.82 2.93 6.54
C GLY A 21 -9.47 2.01 7.70
N PHE A 22 -8.36 1.26 7.60
CA PHE A 22 -7.89 0.36 8.66
C PHE A 22 -7.56 1.13 9.93
N PHE A 23 -6.89 2.28 9.79
CA PHE A 23 -6.56 3.13 10.92
C PHE A 23 -7.82 3.64 11.64
N PHE A 24 -8.86 4.03 10.90
CA PHE A 24 -10.15 4.42 11.47
C PHE A 24 -10.87 3.25 12.16
N ALA A 25 -10.84 2.04 11.60
CA ALA A 25 -11.40 0.85 12.25
C ALA A 25 -10.67 0.51 13.55
N VAL A 26 -9.35 0.70 13.57
CA VAL A 26 -8.50 0.44 14.75
C VAL A 26 -8.75 1.47 15.86
N ILE A 27 -8.85 2.77 15.53
CA ILE A 27 -9.14 3.83 16.51
C ILE A 27 -10.57 3.70 17.06
N TRP A 28 -11.52 3.34 16.20
CA TRP A 28 -12.94 3.29 16.54
C TRP A 28 -13.44 1.84 16.47
N SER A 29 -12.91 0.96 17.33
CA SER A 29 -13.16 -0.50 17.29
C SER A 29 -14.62 -0.95 17.46
N GLN A 30 -15.53 -0.01 17.73
CA GLN A 30 -16.98 -0.27 17.73
C GLN A 30 -17.48 -0.54 16.31
N THR A 31 -18.68 -1.09 16.20
CA THR A 31 -19.38 -1.36 14.92
C THR A 31 -19.34 -0.18 13.93
N MET A 32 -19.34 1.05 14.45
CA MET A 32 -19.23 2.28 13.65
C MET A 32 -17.90 2.41 12.89
N GLY A 33 -16.76 2.00 13.46
CA GLY A 33 -15.47 2.08 12.77
C GLY A 33 -15.38 1.14 11.57
N PHE A 34 -15.97 -0.06 11.68
CA PHE A 34 -16.08 -0.98 10.55
C PHE A 34 -16.96 -0.41 9.42
N TYR A 35 -18.06 0.26 9.75
CA TYR A 35 -18.91 0.92 8.74
C TYR A 35 -18.20 2.10 8.07
N ILE A 36 -17.42 2.87 8.84
CA ILE A 36 -16.60 3.96 8.31
C ILE A 36 -15.54 3.40 7.35
N PHE A 37 -14.84 2.32 7.73
CA PHE A 37 -13.90 1.64 6.84
C PHE A 37 -14.57 1.26 5.54
N ILE A 38 -15.69 0.53 5.59
CA ILE A 38 -16.40 0.05 4.40
C ILE A 38 -16.78 1.23 3.50
N SER A 39 -17.21 2.35 4.09
CA SER A 39 -17.55 3.57 3.36
C SER A 39 -16.35 4.15 2.62
N PHE A 40 -15.18 4.26 3.27
CA PHE A 40 -13.95 4.71 2.61
C PHE A 40 -13.48 3.75 1.51
N ALA A 41 -13.49 2.44 1.78
CA ALA A 41 -13.15 1.42 0.79
C ALA A 41 -14.08 1.48 -0.44
N ALA A 42 -15.37 1.73 -0.23
CA ALA A 42 -16.34 1.90 -1.29
C ALA A 42 -16.10 3.17 -2.11
N ILE A 43 -15.78 4.31 -1.48
CA ILE A 43 -15.38 5.53 -2.20
C ILE A 43 -14.12 5.27 -3.04
N GLY A 44 -13.12 4.58 -2.47
CA GLY A 44 -11.92 4.20 -3.18
C GLY A 44 -12.22 3.32 -4.40
N GLY A 45 -13.06 2.30 -4.23
CA GLY A 45 -13.48 1.40 -5.30
C GLY A 45 -14.26 2.13 -6.40
N PHE A 46 -15.13 3.05 -6.02
CA PHE A 46 -15.84 3.92 -6.96
C PHE A 46 -14.87 4.78 -7.76
N GLY A 47 -13.85 5.34 -7.11
CA GLY A 47 -12.77 6.09 -7.75
C GLY A 47 -12.01 5.27 -8.80
N VAL A 48 -11.68 4.01 -8.49
CA VAL A 48 -11.06 3.08 -9.44
C VAL A 48 -11.97 2.83 -10.64
N ALA A 49 -13.24 2.50 -10.41
CA ALA A 49 -14.20 2.21 -11.47
C ALA A 49 -14.43 3.43 -12.38
N LEU A 50 -14.56 4.63 -11.79
CA LEU A 50 -14.71 5.88 -12.50
C LEU A 50 -13.48 6.22 -13.34
N TYR A 51 -12.28 5.94 -12.82
CA TYR A 51 -11.03 6.15 -13.55
C TYR A 51 -10.92 5.24 -14.78
N ILE A 52 -11.25 3.95 -14.64
CA ILE A 52 -11.30 3.00 -15.77
C ILE A 52 -12.33 3.46 -16.80
N TYR A 53 -13.53 3.86 -16.34
CA TYR A 53 -14.59 4.39 -17.20
C TYR A 53 -14.13 5.60 -18.02
N ARG A 54 -13.56 6.62 -17.36
CA ARG A 54 -13.07 7.84 -18.03
C ARG A 54 -11.97 7.51 -19.04
N THR A 55 -11.06 6.62 -18.69
CA THR A 55 -9.94 6.23 -19.56
C THR A 55 -10.43 5.53 -20.82
N LYS A 56 -11.37 4.57 -20.68
CA LYS A 56 -12.04 3.92 -21.81
C LYS A 56 -12.83 4.91 -22.67
N LYS A 57 -13.61 5.79 -22.04
CA LYS A 57 -14.43 6.79 -22.75
C LYS A 57 -13.58 7.72 -23.63
N HIS A 58 -12.40 8.09 -23.14
CA HIS A 58 -11.46 8.94 -23.88
C HIS A 58 -10.49 8.17 -24.79
N ARG A 59 -10.66 6.84 -24.94
CA ARG A 59 -9.77 5.96 -25.73
C ARG A 59 -8.28 6.14 -25.41
N LYS A 60 -7.98 6.44 -24.14
CA LYS A 60 -6.61 6.55 -23.66
C LYS A 60 -6.12 5.18 -23.23
N GLU A 61 -4.83 4.94 -23.36
CA GLU A 61 -4.21 3.73 -22.84
C GLU A 61 -4.09 3.80 -21.32
N LEU A 62 -4.57 2.75 -20.65
CA LEU A 62 -4.32 2.54 -19.22
C LEU A 62 -2.85 2.17 -19.02
N VAL A 63 -2.16 3.00 -18.25
CA VAL A 63 -0.79 2.69 -17.85
C VAL A 63 -0.80 1.82 -16.61
N CYS A 64 -0.05 0.73 -16.69
CA CYS A 64 0.16 -0.23 -15.61
C CYS A 64 1.55 0.03 -14.99
N PRO A 65 1.64 0.41 -13.70
CA PRO A 65 2.91 0.67 -13.02
C PRO A 65 3.87 -0.52 -13.02
N ILE A 66 3.33 -1.74 -13.02
CA ILE A 66 4.06 -3.01 -13.03
C ILE A 66 4.54 -3.42 -14.45
N GLY A 67 4.33 -2.58 -15.46
CA GLY A 67 4.78 -2.82 -16.84
C GLY A 67 3.97 -3.85 -17.64
N SER A 68 2.88 -4.40 -17.09
CA SER A 68 1.97 -5.30 -17.82
C SER A 68 0.96 -4.55 -18.70
N ASP A 69 0.29 -5.25 -19.61
CA ASP A 69 -0.73 -4.65 -20.48
C ASP A 69 -2.11 -4.62 -19.81
N CYS A 70 -2.34 -3.56 -19.03
CA CYS A 70 -3.65 -3.24 -18.46
C CYS A 70 -4.75 -3.09 -19.56
N ASN A 71 -4.41 -2.63 -20.78
CA ASN A 71 -5.37 -2.42 -21.87
C ASN A 71 -5.91 -3.73 -22.45
N ALA A 72 -5.07 -4.75 -22.54
CA ALA A 72 -5.49 -6.10 -22.95
C ALA A 72 -6.59 -6.64 -22.03
N VAL A 73 -6.50 -6.41 -20.72
CA VAL A 73 -7.49 -6.87 -19.74
C VAL A 73 -8.80 -6.11 -19.88
N ILE A 74 -8.74 -4.77 -19.89
CA ILE A 74 -9.95 -3.94 -19.86
C ILE A 74 -10.76 -3.94 -21.16
N ASN A 75 -10.15 -4.35 -22.28
CA ASN A 75 -10.82 -4.50 -23.57
C ASN A 75 -11.14 -5.98 -23.89
N SER A 76 -10.83 -6.91 -22.98
CA SER A 76 -11.11 -8.33 -23.16
C SER A 76 -12.61 -8.65 -23.15
N ARG A 77 -12.98 -9.87 -23.56
CA ARG A 77 -14.37 -10.36 -23.46
C ARG A 77 -14.90 -10.37 -22.03
N TYR A 78 -14.02 -10.51 -21.04
CA TYR A 78 -14.36 -10.54 -19.61
C TYR A 78 -14.66 -9.15 -19.05
N SER A 79 -14.35 -8.08 -19.79
CA SER A 79 -14.65 -6.70 -19.40
C SER A 79 -16.13 -6.29 -19.55
N LYS A 80 -16.98 -7.21 -20.00
CA LYS A 80 -18.43 -7.02 -20.14
C LYS A 80 -19.16 -8.13 -19.40
N PHE A 81 -20.18 -7.74 -18.64
CA PHE A 81 -21.10 -8.65 -17.96
C PHE A 81 -22.53 -8.29 -18.36
N LEU A 82 -23.27 -9.27 -18.89
CA LEU A 82 -24.63 -9.07 -19.45
C LEU A 82 -24.68 -7.96 -20.53
N GLY A 83 -23.65 -7.88 -21.36
CA GLY A 83 -23.55 -6.86 -22.43
C GLY A 83 -23.14 -5.46 -21.96
N VAL A 84 -23.11 -5.21 -20.65
CA VAL A 84 -22.71 -3.93 -20.04
C VAL A 84 -21.26 -4.01 -19.56
N SER A 85 -20.48 -2.95 -19.77
CA SER A 85 -19.08 -2.92 -19.32
C SER A 85 -18.98 -2.96 -17.79
N LEU A 86 -17.97 -3.68 -17.28
CA LEU A 86 -17.76 -3.90 -15.85
C LEU A 86 -17.61 -2.61 -15.03
N GLU A 87 -17.04 -1.55 -15.60
CA GLU A 87 -16.89 -0.28 -14.88
C GLU A 87 -18.23 0.30 -14.39
N TYR A 88 -19.33 0.07 -15.10
CA TYR A 88 -20.66 0.50 -14.65
C TYR A 88 -21.17 -0.33 -13.47
N TRP A 89 -21.00 -1.66 -13.54
CA TRP A 89 -21.34 -2.56 -12.44
C TRP A 89 -20.53 -2.24 -11.18
N GLY A 90 -19.24 -1.95 -11.34
CA GLY A 90 -18.37 -1.50 -10.25
C GLY A 90 -18.85 -0.18 -9.64
N MET A 91 -19.11 0.85 -10.46
CA MET A 91 -19.65 2.12 -9.98
C MET A 91 -20.97 1.95 -9.21
N PHE A 92 -21.89 1.13 -9.74
CA PHE A 92 -23.16 0.83 -9.09
C PHE A 92 -22.98 0.12 -7.75
N TYR A 93 -22.17 -0.95 -7.72
CA TYR A 93 -21.88 -1.71 -6.50
C TYR A 93 -21.29 -0.81 -5.41
N TYR A 94 -20.23 -0.07 -5.71
CA TYR A 94 -19.55 0.77 -4.72
C TYR A 94 -20.42 1.94 -4.26
N ALA A 95 -21.22 2.55 -5.14
CA ALA A 95 -22.16 3.59 -4.75
C ALA A 95 -23.24 3.06 -3.79
N LEU A 96 -23.79 1.88 -4.08
CA LEU A 96 -24.80 1.24 -3.23
C LEU A 96 -24.22 0.91 -1.84
N ILE A 97 -23.03 0.29 -1.79
CA ILE A 97 -22.36 0.00 -0.52
C ILE A 97 -22.09 1.27 0.27
N PHE A 98 -21.53 2.31 -0.37
CA PHE A 98 -21.25 3.57 0.30
C PHE A 98 -22.51 4.19 0.92
N LEU A 99 -23.58 4.34 0.13
CA LEU A 99 -24.83 4.93 0.61
C LEU A 99 -25.45 4.10 1.74
N SER A 100 -25.45 2.78 1.60
CA SER A 100 -26.06 1.88 2.60
C SER A 100 -25.34 1.94 3.95
N TYR A 101 -24.00 1.92 3.94
CA TYR A 101 -23.21 1.99 5.18
C TYR A 101 -23.19 3.40 5.79
N ILE A 102 -23.29 4.47 4.98
CA ILE A 102 -23.50 5.83 5.49
C ILE A 102 -24.86 5.97 6.18
N ILE A 103 -25.93 5.40 5.60
CA ILE A 103 -27.26 5.41 6.25
C ILE A 103 -27.22 4.66 7.58
N LEU A 104 -26.53 3.52 7.65
CA LEU A 104 -26.34 2.76 8.90
C LEU A 104 -25.59 3.56 9.98
N ILE A 105 -24.68 4.46 9.59
CA ILE A 105 -23.96 5.33 10.53
C ILE A 105 -24.87 6.44 11.07
N PHE A 106 -25.61 7.15 10.21
CA PHE A 106 -26.38 8.33 10.64
C PHE A 106 -27.76 8.01 11.20
N VAL A 107 -28.42 6.94 10.71
CA VAL A 107 -29.80 6.63 11.09
C VAL A 107 -30.02 5.13 11.29
N PRO A 108 -29.32 4.50 12.26
CA PRO A 108 -29.36 3.05 12.46
C PRO A 108 -30.76 2.51 12.79
N HIS A 109 -31.61 3.32 13.42
CA HIS A 109 -32.96 2.91 13.85
C HIS A 109 -33.96 2.71 12.69
N LEU A 110 -33.68 3.28 11.52
CA LEU A 110 -34.55 3.13 10.34
C LEU A 110 -34.25 1.87 9.52
N VAL A 111 -33.15 1.16 9.83
CA VAL A 111 -32.66 0.07 9.00
C VAL A 111 -32.95 -1.28 9.66
N PRO A 112 -33.86 -2.11 9.10
CA PRO A 112 -34.18 -3.41 9.66
C PRO A 112 -33.01 -4.39 9.47
N LYS A 113 -32.84 -5.34 10.40
CA LYS A 113 -31.74 -6.34 10.35
C LYS A 113 -31.68 -7.11 9.03
N ILE A 114 -32.81 -7.35 8.38
CA ILE A 114 -32.90 -8.00 7.06
C ILE A 114 -32.11 -7.26 5.98
N PHE A 115 -32.01 -5.93 6.08
CA PHE A 115 -31.24 -5.11 5.15
C PHE A 115 -29.74 -5.39 5.25
N LEU A 116 -29.22 -5.57 6.47
CA LEU A 116 -27.82 -5.94 6.68
C LEU A 116 -27.51 -7.32 6.09
N SER A 117 -28.41 -8.30 6.27
CA SER A 117 -28.29 -9.63 5.65
C SER A 117 -28.29 -9.55 4.11
N GLY A 118 -29.13 -8.67 3.55
CA GLY A 118 -29.15 -8.39 2.10
C GLY A 118 -27.83 -7.79 1.60
N LEU A 119 -27.24 -6.84 2.34
CA LEU A 119 -25.94 -6.27 2.00
C LEU A 119 -24.83 -7.31 2.04
N ILE A 120 -24.82 -8.19 3.04
CA ILE A 120 -23.84 -9.29 3.14
C ILE A 120 -23.97 -10.23 1.94
N MET A 121 -25.19 -10.59 1.54
CA MET A 121 -25.41 -11.43 0.36
C MET A 121 -24.90 -10.76 -0.92
N PHE A 122 -25.13 -9.44 -1.03
CA PHE A 122 -24.66 -8.65 -2.16
C PHE A 122 -23.12 -8.55 -2.22
N THR A 123 -22.46 -8.28 -1.08
CA THR A 123 -20.97 -8.25 -1.00
C THR A 123 -20.36 -9.63 -1.22
N SER A 124 -21.03 -10.70 -0.79
CA SER A 124 -20.63 -12.10 -1.07
C SER A 124 -20.65 -12.38 -2.58
N GLY A 125 -21.70 -11.94 -3.28
CA GLY A 125 -21.78 -12.06 -4.74
C GLY A 125 -20.66 -11.28 -5.44
N ALA A 126 -20.38 -10.07 -4.99
CA ALA A 126 -19.28 -9.26 -5.51
C ALA A 126 -17.89 -9.88 -5.24
N PHE A 127 -17.70 -10.51 -4.09
CA PHE A 127 -16.49 -11.27 -3.74
C PHE A 127 -16.27 -12.45 -4.70
N LEU A 128 -17.28 -13.31 -4.88
CA LEU A 128 -17.19 -14.46 -5.80
C LEU A 128 -16.95 -14.01 -7.24
N PHE A 129 -17.62 -12.94 -7.67
CA PHE A 129 -17.41 -12.38 -9.00
C PHE A 129 -16.00 -11.80 -9.18
N SER A 130 -15.44 -11.17 -8.13
CA SER A 130 -14.07 -10.66 -8.14
C SER A 130 -13.05 -11.79 -8.22
N LEU A 131 -13.25 -12.89 -7.49
CA LEU A 131 -12.42 -14.10 -7.60
C LEU A 131 -12.46 -14.70 -9.01
N TYR A 132 -13.64 -14.76 -9.64
CA TYR A 132 -13.78 -15.20 -11.03
C TYR A 132 -12.95 -14.34 -12.00
N LEU A 133 -12.98 -13.01 -11.84
CA LEU A 133 -12.19 -12.11 -12.68
C LEU A 133 -10.69 -12.24 -12.43
N LEU A 134 -10.26 -12.40 -11.17
CA LEU A 134 -8.86 -12.66 -10.84
C LEU A 134 -8.37 -13.97 -11.47
N PHE A 135 -9.20 -15.02 -11.42
CA PHE A 135 -8.92 -16.29 -12.09
C PHE A 135 -8.79 -16.09 -13.62
N ALA A 136 -9.69 -15.35 -14.25
CA ALA A 136 -9.62 -15.05 -15.68
C ALA A 136 -8.35 -14.26 -16.05
N GLN A 137 -7.93 -13.30 -15.22
CA GLN A 137 -6.68 -12.56 -15.43
C GLN A 137 -5.43 -13.46 -15.33
N ALA A 138 -5.37 -14.30 -14.30
CA ALA A 138 -4.20 -15.14 -14.01
C ALA A 138 -4.03 -16.29 -15.02
N PHE A 139 -5.11 -17.04 -15.30
CA PHE A 139 -5.01 -18.29 -16.04
C PHE A 139 -5.40 -18.18 -17.51
N ILE A 140 -6.39 -17.34 -17.83
CA ILE A 140 -6.94 -17.26 -19.19
C ILE A 140 -6.22 -16.17 -19.98
N LEU A 141 -6.22 -14.94 -19.47
CA LEU A 141 -5.63 -13.78 -20.15
C LEU A 141 -4.10 -13.76 -19.99
N LYS A 142 -3.58 -14.31 -18.89
CA LYS A 142 -2.16 -14.26 -18.52
C LYS A 142 -1.61 -12.83 -18.50
N GLN A 143 -2.47 -11.88 -18.11
CA GLN A 143 -2.17 -10.44 -18.06
C GLN A 143 -2.71 -9.86 -16.77
N TRP A 144 -1.88 -9.07 -16.10
CA TRP A 144 -2.21 -8.43 -14.84
C TRP A 144 -2.65 -6.98 -15.09
N CYS A 145 -3.72 -6.54 -14.44
CA CYS A 145 -4.16 -5.15 -14.47
C CYS A 145 -4.26 -4.65 -13.04
N ILE A 146 -3.35 -3.75 -12.64
CA ILE A 146 -3.27 -3.30 -11.25
C ILE A 146 -4.56 -2.64 -10.76
N TRP A 147 -5.27 -1.94 -11.66
CA TRP A 147 -6.53 -1.27 -11.35
C TRP A 147 -7.64 -2.27 -11.07
N CYS A 148 -7.71 -3.36 -11.85
CA CYS A 148 -8.64 -4.46 -11.59
C CYS A 148 -8.28 -5.19 -10.30
N LEU A 149 -6.99 -5.42 -10.04
CA LEU A 149 -6.53 -6.03 -8.78
C LEU A 149 -6.92 -5.17 -7.58
N LEU A 150 -6.68 -3.86 -7.65
CA LEU A 150 -7.05 -2.93 -6.58
C LEU A 150 -8.57 -2.95 -6.32
N SER A 151 -9.40 -2.93 -7.37
CA SER A 151 -10.85 -3.05 -7.22
C SER A 151 -11.25 -4.40 -6.59
N ALA A 152 -10.67 -5.51 -7.05
CA ALA A 152 -10.92 -6.83 -6.48
C ALA A 152 -10.50 -6.92 -5.01
N THR A 153 -9.35 -6.36 -4.63
CA THR A 153 -8.92 -6.29 -3.24
C THR A 153 -9.91 -5.48 -2.40
N LEU A 154 -10.37 -4.33 -2.88
CA LEU A 154 -11.35 -3.51 -2.15
C LEU A 154 -12.69 -4.22 -1.96
N SER A 155 -13.21 -4.93 -2.98
CA SER A 155 -14.46 -5.69 -2.83
C SER A 155 -14.31 -6.88 -1.88
N ILE A 156 -13.19 -7.60 -1.93
CA ILE A 156 -12.86 -8.70 -1.01
C ILE A 156 -12.79 -8.17 0.42
N VAL A 157 -12.07 -7.07 0.65
CA VAL A 157 -11.93 -6.45 1.96
C VAL A 157 -13.29 -6.01 2.51
N ILE A 158 -14.14 -5.36 1.70
CA ILE A 158 -15.50 -4.97 2.11
C ILE A 158 -16.31 -6.20 2.56
N PHE A 159 -16.23 -7.31 1.81
CA PHE A 159 -16.91 -8.55 2.18
C PHE A 159 -16.41 -9.13 3.51
N ILE A 160 -15.09 -9.24 3.70
CA ILE A 160 -14.50 -9.79 4.94
C ILE A 160 -14.95 -8.95 6.16
N ILE A 161 -14.98 -7.63 6.05
CA ILE A 161 -15.44 -6.76 7.16
C ILE A 161 -16.94 -6.87 7.38
N SER A 162 -17.71 -7.00 6.29
CA SER A 162 -19.16 -7.20 6.39
C SER A 162 -19.47 -8.47 7.21
N LEU A 163 -18.68 -9.53 7.00
CA LEU A 163 -18.77 -10.78 7.77
C LEU A 163 -18.38 -10.64 9.25
N ALA A 164 -17.57 -9.64 9.63
CA ALA A 164 -17.21 -9.40 11.03
C ALA A 164 -18.42 -9.17 11.96
N ASN A 165 -19.59 -8.87 11.38
CA ASN A 165 -20.86 -8.70 12.10
C ASN A 165 -21.61 -10.02 12.31
N ILE A 166 -21.03 -11.18 11.94
CA ILE A 166 -21.65 -12.50 12.06
C ILE A 166 -20.80 -13.37 12.99
N ASP A 167 -21.40 -13.84 14.08
CA ASP A 167 -20.72 -14.63 15.11
C ASP A 167 -20.02 -15.89 14.54
N PHE A 168 -20.63 -16.55 13.54
CA PHE A 168 -20.08 -17.73 12.88
C PHE A 168 -18.75 -17.46 12.14
N ALA A 169 -18.60 -16.28 11.52
CA ALA A 169 -17.39 -15.95 10.77
C ALA A 169 -16.19 -15.75 11.71
N ILE A 170 -16.43 -15.20 12.91
CA ILE A 170 -15.41 -15.02 13.93
C ILE A 170 -14.83 -16.37 14.37
N THR A 171 -15.68 -17.39 14.55
CA THR A 171 -15.23 -18.75 14.92
C THR A 171 -14.31 -19.38 13.86
N VAL A 172 -14.62 -19.23 12.58
CA VAL A 172 -13.76 -19.75 11.50
C VAL A 172 -12.42 -19.01 11.45
N LEU A 173 -12.42 -17.69 11.68
CA LEU A 173 -11.19 -16.90 11.71
C LEU A 173 -10.27 -17.32 12.87
N THR A 174 -10.84 -17.66 14.03
CA THR A 174 -10.06 -18.12 15.19
C THR A 174 -9.32 -19.45 14.95
N GLU A 175 -9.89 -20.35 14.14
CA GLU A 175 -9.27 -21.63 13.77
C GLU A 175 -8.07 -21.46 12.80
N ILE A 176 -8.05 -20.40 12.00
CA ILE A 176 -7.01 -20.16 10.97
C ILE A 176 -5.87 -19.24 11.49
N THR A 177 -5.89 -18.88 12.78
CA THR A 177 -4.92 -17.96 13.40
C THR A 177 -3.46 -18.36 13.19
N VAL A 178 -3.12 -19.65 13.19
CA VAL A 178 -1.76 -20.14 12.92
C VAL A 178 -1.31 -19.76 11.51
N ALA A 179 -2.17 -19.97 10.51
CA ALA A 179 -1.86 -19.61 9.13
C ALA A 179 -1.74 -18.08 8.96
N ILE A 180 -2.62 -17.31 9.62
CA ILE A 180 -2.57 -15.84 9.60
C ILE A 180 -1.23 -15.34 10.17
N LYS A 181 -0.80 -15.84 11.33
CA LYS A 181 0.49 -15.49 11.96
C LYS A 181 1.69 -15.93 11.12
N ALA A 182 1.59 -17.08 10.44
CA ALA A 182 2.62 -17.53 9.50
C ALA A 182 2.75 -16.58 8.30
N VAL A 183 1.64 -16.18 7.68
CA VAL A 183 1.62 -15.20 6.59
C VAL A 183 2.16 -13.85 7.06
N HIS A 184 1.79 -13.42 8.27
CA HIS A 184 2.29 -12.17 8.87
C HIS A 184 3.82 -12.19 9.04
N SER A 185 4.35 -13.28 9.59
CA SER A 185 5.78 -13.48 9.80
C SER A 185 6.54 -13.55 8.47
N PHE A 186 5.97 -14.23 7.47
CA PHE A 186 6.52 -14.28 6.11
C PHE A 186 6.56 -12.89 5.46
N GLY A 187 5.51 -12.09 5.65
CA GLY A 187 5.48 -10.71 5.18
C GLY A 187 6.60 -9.85 5.79
N PHE A 188 6.90 -10.01 7.08
CA PHE A 188 8.05 -9.35 7.72
C PHE A 188 9.39 -9.85 7.20
N ALA A 189 9.53 -11.16 6.95
CA ALA A 189 10.75 -11.71 6.37
C ALA A 189 11.06 -11.09 5.00
N LEU A 190 10.04 -10.96 4.13
CA LEU A 190 10.17 -10.28 2.84
C LEU A 190 10.46 -8.77 3.01
N GLY A 191 9.73 -8.10 3.90
CA GLY A 191 9.84 -6.66 4.13
C GLY A 191 11.21 -6.24 4.67
N ILE A 192 11.62 -6.80 5.81
CA ILE A 192 12.90 -6.48 6.46
C ILE A 192 14.07 -6.99 5.63
N GLY A 193 13.94 -8.21 5.06
CA GLY A 193 14.96 -8.77 4.16
C GLY A 193 15.20 -7.88 2.95
N GLY A 194 14.12 -7.38 2.34
CA GLY A 194 14.17 -6.40 1.25
C GLY A 194 14.77 -5.07 1.70
N ALA A 195 14.31 -4.51 2.82
CA ALA A 195 14.83 -3.24 3.36
C ALA A 195 16.34 -3.29 3.65
N THR A 196 16.82 -4.39 4.21
CA THR A 196 18.24 -4.64 4.50
C THR A 196 19.05 -4.78 3.21
N SER A 197 18.52 -5.55 2.25
CA SER A 197 19.16 -5.76 0.95
C SER A 197 19.28 -4.44 0.17
N VAL A 198 18.23 -3.63 0.14
CA VAL A 198 18.25 -2.30 -0.48
C VAL A 198 19.26 -1.40 0.21
N LEU A 199 19.31 -1.36 1.55
CA LEU A 199 20.28 -0.54 2.27
C LEU A 199 21.72 -0.95 1.93
N PHE A 200 22.02 -2.25 1.95
CA PHE A 200 23.33 -2.79 1.63
C PHE A 200 23.74 -2.49 0.19
N LEU A 201 22.85 -2.76 -0.78
CA LEU A 201 23.11 -2.51 -2.20
C LEU A 201 23.25 -1.01 -2.49
N PHE A 202 22.42 -0.16 -1.87
CA PHE A 202 22.54 1.29 -2.01
C PHE A 202 23.92 1.78 -1.56
N PHE A 203 24.42 1.35 -0.39
CA PHE A 203 25.78 1.71 0.02
C PHE A 203 26.87 1.09 -0.86
N ARG A 204 26.65 -0.11 -1.40
CA ARG A 204 27.57 -0.75 -2.34
C ARG A 204 27.68 0.03 -3.65
N PHE A 205 26.55 0.47 -4.23
CA PHE A 205 26.50 1.26 -5.47
C PHE A 205 26.92 2.72 -5.23
N LEU A 206 26.80 3.23 -4.01
CA LEU A 206 27.36 4.53 -3.67
C LEU A 206 28.89 4.51 -3.46
N ARG A 207 29.55 3.34 -3.56
CA ARG A 207 31.01 3.27 -3.43
C ARG A 207 31.73 3.87 -4.64
N ASP A 208 31.15 3.70 -5.82
CA ASP A 208 31.54 4.28 -7.10
C ASP A 208 30.79 5.58 -7.44
N LEU A 209 29.89 6.02 -6.55
CA LEU A 209 29.19 7.31 -6.59
C LEU A 209 28.31 7.52 -7.83
N ASP A 210 27.89 6.43 -8.46
CA ASP A 210 26.98 6.42 -9.60
C ASP A 210 26.06 5.19 -9.50
N ILE A 211 24.85 5.28 -10.05
CA ILE A 211 23.90 4.15 -10.08
C ILE A 211 23.50 3.94 -11.54
N ASN A 212 23.83 2.76 -12.08
CA ASN A 212 23.50 2.43 -13.45
C ASN A 212 22.05 1.87 -13.59
N LYS A 213 21.64 1.57 -14.83
CA LYS A 213 20.27 1.09 -15.11
C LYS A 213 19.97 -0.29 -14.53
N ASP A 214 20.94 -1.20 -14.54
CA ASP A 214 20.78 -2.57 -14.06
C ASP A 214 20.71 -2.60 -12.52
N GLU A 215 21.51 -1.75 -11.87
CA GLU A 215 21.47 -1.52 -10.43
C GLU A 215 20.13 -0.92 -10.00
N LEU A 216 19.63 0.09 -10.73
CA LEU A 216 18.30 0.64 -10.49
C LEU A 216 17.20 -0.43 -10.66
N GLN A 217 17.30 -1.27 -11.68
CA GLN A 217 16.32 -2.34 -11.90
C GLN A 217 16.36 -3.37 -10.76
N THR A 218 17.55 -3.69 -10.26
CA THR A 218 17.73 -4.56 -9.09
C THR A 218 17.08 -3.96 -7.85
N LEU A 219 17.30 -2.66 -7.57
CA LEU A 219 16.68 -1.96 -6.44
C LEU A 219 15.14 -1.93 -6.57
N LYS A 220 14.61 -1.73 -7.78
CA LYS A 220 13.17 -1.78 -8.05
C LYS A 220 12.58 -3.17 -7.76
N GLY A 221 13.22 -4.23 -8.26
CA GLY A 221 12.75 -5.61 -8.02
C GLY A 221 12.71 -5.96 -6.53
N ILE A 222 13.71 -5.54 -5.75
CA ILE A 222 13.68 -5.73 -4.29
C ILE A 222 12.59 -4.88 -3.63
N SER A 223 12.38 -3.64 -4.10
CA SER A 223 11.30 -2.79 -3.59
C SER A 223 9.91 -3.38 -3.87
N GLU A 224 9.69 -4.03 -5.02
CA GLU A 224 8.45 -4.75 -5.32
C GLU A 224 8.21 -5.91 -4.34
N LEU A 225 9.27 -6.63 -3.96
CA LEU A 225 9.19 -7.69 -2.93
C LEU A 225 8.83 -7.12 -1.54
N MET A 226 9.34 -5.93 -1.20
CA MET A 226 8.97 -5.24 0.05
C MET A 226 7.48 -4.86 0.06
N TRP A 227 6.95 -4.39 -1.07
CA TRP A 227 5.51 -4.11 -1.22
C TRP A 227 4.64 -5.35 -1.09
N LEU A 228 5.09 -6.48 -1.63
CA LEU A 228 4.42 -7.77 -1.45
C LEU A 228 4.40 -8.19 0.03
N GLY A 229 5.55 -8.10 0.71
CA GLY A 229 5.65 -8.39 2.14
C GLY A 229 4.75 -7.49 2.99
N LEU A 230 4.72 -6.19 2.69
CA LEU A 230 3.85 -5.21 3.33
C LEU A 230 2.38 -5.54 3.14
N ALA A 231 1.97 -5.97 1.93
CA ALA A 231 0.61 -6.40 1.66
C ALA A 231 0.22 -7.63 2.50
N PHE A 232 1.10 -8.64 2.62
CA PHE A 232 0.85 -9.80 3.50
C PHE A 232 0.68 -9.40 4.96
N ILE A 233 1.51 -8.47 5.46
CA ILE A 233 1.39 -7.96 6.84
C ILE A 233 0.04 -7.27 7.04
N PHE A 234 -0.32 -6.31 6.20
CA PHE A 234 -1.58 -5.58 6.36
C PHE A 234 -2.80 -6.50 6.26
N VAL A 235 -2.82 -7.42 5.29
CA VAL A 235 -3.94 -8.37 5.13
C VAL A 235 -4.05 -9.28 6.34
N SER A 236 -2.95 -9.89 6.79
CA SER A 236 -2.98 -10.78 7.97
C SER A 236 -3.34 -10.03 9.24
N GLN A 237 -2.79 -8.84 9.45
CA GLN A 237 -3.08 -7.99 10.61
C GLN A 237 -4.54 -7.54 10.64
N PHE A 238 -5.10 -7.26 9.47
CA PHE A 238 -6.51 -6.89 9.35
C PHE A 238 -7.45 -8.04 9.67
N ILE A 239 -7.13 -9.24 9.20
CA ILE A 239 -7.91 -10.45 9.50
C ILE A 239 -7.87 -10.74 11.01
N ASP A 240 -6.70 -10.62 11.64
CA ASP A 240 -6.56 -10.81 13.09
C ASP A 240 -7.32 -9.74 13.89
N PHE A 241 -7.27 -8.49 13.43
CA PHE A 241 -8.03 -7.39 14.01
C PHE A 241 -9.55 -7.63 13.94
N ILE A 242 -10.06 -8.16 12.83
CA ILE A 242 -11.49 -8.47 12.69
C ILE A 242 -11.94 -9.51 13.74
N GLY A 243 -11.12 -10.52 14.01
CA GLY A 243 -11.44 -11.56 15.00
C GLY A 243 -11.32 -11.09 16.45
N ASN A 244 -10.42 -10.14 16.74
CA ASN A 244 -10.03 -9.76 18.10
C ASN A 244 -10.05 -8.24 18.33
N ALA A 245 -11.00 -7.52 17.70
CA ALA A 245 -11.00 -6.05 17.63
C ALA A 245 -10.94 -5.38 18.99
N ASP A 246 -11.70 -5.88 19.98
CA ASP A 246 -11.76 -5.30 21.34
C ASP A 246 -10.44 -5.37 22.09
N ILE A 247 -9.66 -6.44 21.86
CA ILE A 247 -8.36 -6.67 22.49
C ILE A 247 -7.29 -5.87 21.75
N LEU A 248 -7.22 -6.01 20.42
CA LEU A 248 -6.16 -5.42 19.60
C LEU A 248 -6.27 -3.89 19.52
N ALA A 249 -7.47 -3.31 19.54
CA ALA A 249 -7.65 -1.85 19.54
C ALA A 249 -7.12 -1.18 20.82
N ARG A 250 -6.97 -1.94 21.91
CA ARG A 250 -6.40 -1.45 23.18
C ARG A 250 -4.92 -1.81 23.35
N SER A 251 -4.43 -2.76 22.55
CA SER A 251 -3.05 -3.21 22.59
C SER A 251 -2.11 -2.14 22.02
N ALA A 252 -1.30 -1.56 22.90
CA ALA A 252 -0.35 -0.52 22.51
C ALA A 252 0.71 -0.99 21.51
N PRO A 253 1.31 -2.20 21.61
CA PRO A 253 2.20 -2.73 20.58
C PRO A 253 1.54 -2.83 19.21
N PHE A 254 0.30 -3.33 19.15
CA PHE A 254 -0.47 -3.43 17.90
C PHE A 254 -0.71 -2.06 17.26
N LEU A 255 -1.11 -1.06 18.06
CA LEU A 255 -1.31 0.31 17.59
C LEU A 255 0.00 0.94 17.07
N ALA A 256 1.08 0.81 17.84
CA ALA A 256 2.40 1.33 17.47
C ALA A 256 2.95 0.66 16.19
N GLN A 257 2.78 -0.66 16.07
CA GLN A 257 3.12 -1.43 14.89
C GLN A 257 2.35 -0.96 13.66
N THR A 258 1.04 -0.78 13.82
CA THR A 258 0.17 -0.26 12.75
C THR A 258 0.68 1.08 12.24
N ILE A 259 0.91 2.04 13.15
CA ILE A 259 1.43 3.38 12.81
C ILE A 259 2.76 3.28 12.04
N ALA A 260 3.68 2.45 12.52
CA ALA A 260 4.97 2.27 11.88
C ALA A 260 4.85 1.66 10.47
N LEU A 261 3.97 0.67 10.28
CA LEU A 261 3.72 0.06 8.96
C LEU A 261 3.08 1.04 7.96
N PHE A 262 2.25 1.97 8.42
CA PHE A 262 1.76 3.07 7.58
C PHE A 262 2.89 4.00 7.14
N ILE A 263 3.77 4.35 8.08
CA ILE A 263 4.94 5.17 7.75
C ILE A 263 5.85 4.43 6.79
N VAL A 264 6.05 3.12 6.94
CA VAL A 264 6.73 2.25 5.95
C VAL A 264 6.06 2.34 4.58
N ALA A 265 4.73 2.19 4.50
CA ALA A 265 3.98 2.23 3.24
C ALA A 265 4.19 3.58 2.52
N ILE A 266 4.03 4.68 3.26
CA ILE A 266 4.14 6.03 2.72
C ILE A 266 5.58 6.34 2.29
N SER A 267 6.55 6.08 3.17
CA SER A 267 7.97 6.34 2.89
C SER A 267 8.50 5.49 1.73
N SER A 268 8.12 4.21 1.65
CA SER A 268 8.49 3.32 0.54
C SER A 268 7.87 3.76 -0.80
N ALA A 269 6.65 4.30 -0.79
CA ALA A 269 6.02 4.84 -1.98
C ALA A 269 6.70 6.11 -2.47
N VAL A 270 7.04 7.00 -1.53
CA VAL A 270 7.81 8.20 -1.84
C VAL A 270 9.15 7.83 -2.48
N LEU A 271 9.88 6.85 -1.94
CA LEU A 271 11.11 6.33 -2.54
C LEU A 271 10.91 5.82 -3.97
N MET A 272 9.90 4.98 -4.18
CA MET A 272 9.66 4.35 -5.48
C MET A 272 9.15 5.33 -6.55
N ILE A 273 8.27 6.27 -6.17
CA ILE A 273 7.58 7.15 -7.13
C ILE A 273 8.38 8.43 -7.37
N ILE A 274 8.85 9.05 -6.29
CA ILE A 274 9.51 10.36 -6.37
C ILE A 274 10.98 10.16 -6.66
N PHE A 275 11.69 9.28 -5.93
CA PHE A 275 13.15 9.23 -6.02
C PHE A 275 13.69 8.24 -7.05
N ALA A 276 13.10 7.04 -7.20
CA ALA A 276 13.58 6.03 -8.13
C ALA A 276 13.75 6.49 -9.60
N PRO A 277 12.85 7.30 -10.22
CA PRO A 277 13.06 7.76 -11.59
C PRO A 277 14.24 8.72 -11.75
N PHE A 278 14.64 9.40 -10.67
CA PHE A 278 15.77 10.35 -10.69
C PHE A 278 17.06 9.76 -10.13
N LEU A 279 17.05 8.52 -9.62
CA LEU A 279 18.19 7.96 -8.90
C LEU A 279 19.48 7.92 -9.73
N ILE A 280 19.37 7.62 -11.02
CA ILE A 280 20.48 7.64 -12.00
C ILE A 280 20.97 9.07 -12.28
N ALA A 281 20.10 10.07 -12.13
CA ALA A 281 20.39 11.47 -12.44
C ALA A 281 20.85 12.29 -11.22
N ILE A 282 20.79 11.74 -10.01
CA ILE A 282 21.25 12.43 -8.80
C ILE A 282 22.79 12.34 -8.78
N PRO A 283 23.51 13.48 -8.87
CA PRO A 283 24.95 13.45 -8.73
C PRO A 283 25.32 13.03 -7.31
N PHE A 284 26.03 11.92 -7.17
CA PHE A 284 26.72 11.57 -5.91
C PHE A 284 28.22 11.90 -5.97
N SER A 285 28.79 12.13 -7.16
CA SER A 285 30.12 12.72 -7.38
C SER A 285 30.05 14.11 -8.03
N GLU A 286 31.06 14.97 -7.81
CA GLU A 286 31.26 16.25 -8.52
C GLU A 286 32.07 16.06 -9.82
N LEU A 287 32.63 14.86 -10.02
CA LEU A 287 33.60 14.51 -11.06
C LEU A 287 33.02 13.68 -12.21
N SER A 288 31.69 13.50 -12.28
CA SER A 288 31.09 12.71 -13.36
C SER A 288 31.16 13.45 -14.70
N ARG A 289 32.26 13.15 -15.40
CA ARG A 289 32.59 13.35 -16.82
C ARG A 289 33.13 14.71 -17.25
N ASN A 290 34.46 14.77 -17.29
CA ASN A 290 35.21 15.52 -18.30
C ASN A 290 34.74 15.09 -19.72
N GLU A 291 33.71 15.74 -20.26
CA GLU A 291 33.69 16.33 -21.60
C GLU A 291 32.29 16.94 -21.88
N LYS A 292 32.30 18.26 -22.12
CA LYS A 292 31.37 19.01 -22.99
C LYS A 292 29.87 18.80 -22.77
N THR A 293 29.32 19.49 -21.76
CA THR A 293 28.16 20.41 -21.81
C THR A 293 27.60 20.52 -20.40
N ILE A 294 27.90 21.63 -19.73
CA ILE A 294 27.25 21.96 -18.45
C ILE A 294 25.82 22.37 -18.81
N ASP A 295 24.93 21.41 -18.93
CA ASP A 295 23.51 21.67 -18.92
C ASP A 295 23.12 22.01 -17.47
N ASN A 296 22.57 23.21 -17.27
CA ASN A 296 22.04 23.72 -15.99
C ASN A 296 21.07 22.72 -15.30
N HIS A 297 20.59 21.72 -16.02
CA HIS A 297 19.65 20.70 -15.54
C HIS A 297 20.23 19.75 -14.47
N TYR A 298 21.54 19.50 -14.44
CA TYR A 298 22.18 18.52 -13.53
C TYR A 298 22.33 19.04 -12.08
N SER A 299 22.53 20.36 -11.92
CA SER A 299 22.66 21.01 -10.61
C SER A 299 21.37 20.96 -9.77
N SER A 300 20.20 20.91 -10.44
CA SER A 300 18.89 20.93 -9.79
C SER A 300 18.61 19.67 -8.96
N PHE A 301 19.18 18.52 -9.34
CA PHE A 301 18.91 17.22 -8.69
C PHE A 301 19.76 16.98 -7.44
N LYS A 302 20.83 17.78 -7.20
CA LYS A 302 21.62 17.73 -5.96
C LYS A 302 20.73 17.95 -4.72
N SER A 303 19.68 18.78 -4.86
CA SER A 303 18.70 19.06 -3.80
C SER A 303 17.89 17.83 -3.36
N LEU A 304 17.76 16.81 -4.21
CA LEU A 304 17.01 15.59 -3.91
C LEU A 304 17.80 14.57 -3.08
N ARG A 305 19.11 14.77 -2.90
CA ARG A 305 19.97 13.85 -2.15
C ARG A 305 19.54 13.74 -0.69
N LYS A 306 19.44 14.86 0.04
CA LYS A 306 19.03 14.84 1.45
C LYS A 306 17.63 14.23 1.65
N PRO A 307 16.59 14.62 0.87
CA PRO A 307 15.28 13.96 0.94
C PRO A 307 15.30 12.46 0.67
N LEU A 308 16.15 11.97 -0.25
CA LEU A 308 16.34 10.54 -0.51
C LEU A 308 16.86 9.81 0.73
N PHE A 309 17.96 10.30 1.33
CA PHE A 309 18.53 9.72 2.56
C PHE A 309 17.56 9.78 3.74
N LEU A 310 16.84 10.89 3.91
CA LEU A 310 15.82 11.06 4.93
C LEU A 310 14.71 10.01 4.80
N THR A 311 14.14 9.87 3.60
CA THR A 311 13.03 8.95 3.36
C THR A 311 13.49 7.49 3.51
N GLY A 312 14.70 7.18 3.04
CA GLY A 312 15.33 5.85 3.23
C GLY A 312 15.52 5.49 4.70
N ALA A 313 16.00 6.43 5.51
CA ALA A 313 16.21 6.22 6.95
C ALA A 313 14.88 5.99 7.69
N ILE A 314 13.85 6.77 7.38
CA ILE A 314 12.51 6.60 7.94
C ILE A 314 11.95 5.23 7.54
N ALA A 315 12.01 4.86 6.27
CA ALA A 315 11.50 3.56 5.79
C ALA A 315 12.20 2.38 6.49
N PHE A 316 13.53 2.40 6.54
CA PHE A 316 14.33 1.33 7.13
C PHE A 316 14.06 1.18 8.64
N SER A 317 14.16 2.27 9.41
CA SER A 317 13.93 2.23 10.86
C SER A 317 12.50 1.83 11.22
N SER A 318 11.51 2.24 10.42
CA SER A 318 10.10 1.89 10.65
C SER A 318 9.81 0.40 10.41
N TRP A 319 10.48 -0.24 9.44
CA TRP A 319 10.38 -1.69 9.22
C TRP A 319 10.82 -2.49 10.45
N TYR A 320 11.98 -2.15 11.01
CA TYR A 320 12.52 -2.81 12.19
C TYR A 320 11.69 -2.51 13.44
N PHE A 321 11.27 -1.26 13.63
CA PHE A 321 10.40 -0.91 14.75
C PHE A 321 9.09 -1.71 14.72
N ALA A 322 8.41 -1.75 13.56
CA ALA A 322 7.19 -2.52 13.39
C ALA A 322 7.39 -4.02 13.68
N PHE A 323 8.52 -4.59 13.28
CA PHE A 323 8.84 -5.99 13.56
C PHE A 323 9.05 -6.26 15.04
N ILE A 324 9.77 -5.38 15.75
CA ILE A 324 10.05 -5.52 17.18
C ILE A 324 8.76 -5.53 18.00
N MET A 325 7.72 -4.78 17.58
CA MET A 325 6.43 -4.77 18.28
C MET A 325 5.78 -6.15 18.43
N ASN A 326 6.11 -7.13 17.57
CA ASN A 326 5.58 -8.50 17.69
C ASN A 326 6.11 -9.26 18.93
N TYR A 327 7.22 -8.79 19.51
CA TYR A 327 7.91 -9.46 20.62
C TYR A 327 7.90 -8.65 21.91
N LEU A 328 7.41 -7.41 21.88
CA LEU A 328 7.35 -6.57 23.06
C LEU A 328 6.12 -6.92 23.91
N GLU A 329 6.34 -6.90 25.22
CA GLU A 329 5.26 -6.91 26.20
C GLU A 329 4.43 -5.63 26.14
N GLU A 330 3.33 -5.60 26.89
CA GLU A 330 2.38 -4.51 26.87
C GLU A 330 2.92 -3.28 27.62
N TYR A 331 3.47 -2.33 26.86
CA TYR A 331 3.88 -1.00 27.34
C TYR A 331 2.80 0.04 27.07
N SER A 332 2.89 1.22 27.70
CA SER A 332 2.02 2.33 27.33
C SER A 332 2.29 2.81 25.90
N LEU A 333 1.22 3.13 25.16
CA LEU A 333 1.31 3.61 23.77
C LEU A 333 2.22 4.85 23.66
N ILE A 334 2.13 5.77 24.63
CA ILE A 334 2.94 6.99 24.66
C ILE A 334 4.43 6.66 24.74
N VAL A 335 4.82 5.71 25.59
CA VAL A 335 6.23 5.29 25.72
C VAL A 335 6.73 4.67 24.41
N LEU A 336 5.93 3.81 23.77
CA LEU A 336 6.28 3.21 22.48
C LEU A 336 6.44 4.28 21.38
N LEU A 337 5.54 5.26 21.32
CA LEU A 337 5.63 6.35 20.35
C LEU A 337 6.81 7.29 20.60
N LEU A 338 7.14 7.57 21.86
CA LEU A 338 8.34 8.33 22.21
C LEU A 338 9.60 7.57 21.82
N ALA A 339 9.68 6.27 22.13
CA ALA A 339 10.79 5.41 21.71
C ALA A 339 10.92 5.38 20.18
N TYR A 340 9.80 5.25 19.47
CA TYR A 340 9.79 5.29 18.01
C TYR A 340 10.29 6.63 17.46
N SER A 341 9.83 7.76 18.03
CA SER A 341 10.28 9.09 17.62
C SER A 341 11.78 9.30 17.84
N ALA A 342 12.33 8.76 18.93
CA ALA A 342 13.77 8.79 19.20
C ALA A 342 14.55 7.93 18.19
N ILE A 343 14.06 6.73 17.88
CA ILE A 343 14.65 5.85 16.85
C ILE A 343 14.67 6.56 15.49
N LEU A 344 13.55 7.20 15.09
CA LEU A 344 13.49 7.98 13.85
C LEU A 344 14.49 9.13 13.86
N ALA A 345 14.57 9.90 14.95
CA ALA A 345 15.51 11.02 15.06
C ALA A 345 16.97 10.56 14.92
N ILE A 346 17.35 9.45 15.56
CA ILE A 346 18.69 8.86 15.46
C ILE A 346 18.95 8.35 14.04
N ALA A 347 17.99 7.66 13.41
CA ALA A 347 18.11 7.16 12.05
C ALA A 347 18.29 8.32 11.04
N VAL A 348 17.56 9.41 11.21
CA VAL A 348 17.67 10.60 10.35
C VAL A 348 19.01 11.31 10.57
N ALA A 349 19.44 11.49 11.82
CA ALA A 349 20.72 12.12 12.14
C ALA A 349 21.90 11.32 11.55
N THR A 350 21.88 9.99 11.68
CA THR A 350 22.90 9.11 11.10
C THR A 350 22.90 9.15 9.57
N ALA A 351 21.73 9.20 8.94
CA ALA A 351 21.61 9.32 7.49
C ALA A 351 22.18 10.65 6.96
N PHE A 352 21.91 11.78 7.63
CA PHE A 352 22.50 13.07 7.26
C PHE A 352 24.01 13.15 7.52
N PHE A 353 24.50 12.50 8.58
CA PHE A 353 25.94 12.37 8.80
C PHE A 353 26.61 11.62 7.64
N TRP A 354 26.02 10.51 7.19
CA TRP A 354 26.51 9.74 6.05
C TRP A 354 26.43 10.51 4.73
N GLU A 355 25.32 11.20 4.45
CA GLU A 355 25.16 12.05 3.27
C GLU A 355 26.27 13.10 3.18
N LYS A 356 26.56 13.80 4.30
CA LYS A 356 27.64 14.77 4.38
C LYS A 356 29.01 14.14 4.18
N ARG A 357 29.25 12.95 4.73
CA ARG A 357 30.52 12.23 4.57
C ARG A 357 30.77 11.82 3.12
N ILE A 358 29.74 11.37 2.41
CA ILE A 358 29.80 11.05 0.98
C ILE A 358 30.07 12.34 0.19
N SER A 359 29.37 13.44 0.48
CA SER A 359 29.61 14.72 -0.19
C SER A 359 31.04 15.25 0.03
N ASN A 360 31.63 15.04 1.21
CA ASN A 360 32.98 15.51 1.52
C ASN A 360 34.09 14.65 0.89
N LYS A 361 33.85 13.35 0.67
CA LYS A 361 34.79 12.47 -0.07
C LYS A 361 34.96 12.87 -1.54
N VAL A 362 33.99 13.61 -2.05
CA VAL A 362 33.87 14.00 -3.45
C VAL A 362 34.53 15.37 -3.71
N ALA A 363 34.63 16.21 -2.69
CA ALA A 363 35.26 17.54 -2.75
C ALA A 363 36.79 17.51 -2.57
N LYS A 364 37.36 16.32 -2.30
CA LYS A 364 38.80 16.04 -2.28
C LYS A 364 39.13 15.16 -3.46
#